data_AF-A0A7W8J998-F1
#
_entry.id   AF-A0A7W8J998-F1
#
_cell.length_a   1.000
_cell.length_b   1.000
_cell.length_c   1.000
_cell.angle_alpha   90.00
_cell.angle_beta   90.00
_cell.angle_gamma   90.00
#
_symmetry.space_group_name_H-M   'P 1'
#
loop_
_entity.id
_entity.type
_entity.pdbx_description
1 polymer ?
#
loop_
_entity_poly.entity_id
_entity_poly.type
_entity_poly.pdbx_seq_one_letter_code
_entity_poly.pdbx_strand_id
1 'polypeptide(L)'
;MRHKSRIEVLRPYSYFRDAMVSGVFSHFEHEHHFAAMDDGTRLRDEIRFTAPLGAIGRLATKLLVKRHLSAFLLQRNAVIKQVAESNDWHRYLDGQSVTISVAPEGSSAKRWEATSLLTRSQS
;
A
#
# COMPACT_ATOMS: atom_id res chain seq x y z
N MET A 1 -20.26 -5.89 -3.86
CA MET A 1 -19.50 -6.32 -2.66
C MET A 1 -18.33 -5.35 -2.46
N ARG A 2 -18.07 -4.87 -1.24
CA ARG A 2 -17.03 -3.84 -0.96
C ARG A 2 -15.73 -4.52 -0.50
N HIS A 3 -14.61 -4.23 -1.16
CA HIS A 3 -13.28 -4.65 -0.71
C HIS A 3 -12.79 -3.68 0.38
N LYS A 4 -12.33 -4.21 1.51
CA LYS A 4 -11.71 -3.44 2.59
C LYS A 4 -10.36 -4.08 2.89
N SER A 5 -9.31 -3.26 2.95
CA SER A 5 -7.96 -3.68 3.33
C SER A 5 -7.49 -2.91 4.56
N ARG A 6 -6.46 -3.45 5.21
CA ARG A 6 -5.71 -2.82 6.29
C ARG A 6 -4.22 -2.91 5.94
N ILE A 7 -3.49 -1.81 6.10
CA ILE A 7 -2.03 -1.81 6.00
C ILE A 7 -1.50 -2.57 7.22
N GLU A 8 -0.79 -3.66 6.99
CA GLU A 8 -0.21 -4.49 8.05
C GLU A 8 1.25 -4.14 8.31
N VAL A 9 1.98 -3.77 7.25
CA VAL A 9 3.40 -3.43 7.32
C VAL A 9 3.64 -2.17 6.51
N LEU A 10 4.39 -1.23 7.07
CA LEU A 10 4.81 0.00 6.41
C LEU A 10 6.29 0.24 6.70
N ARG A 11 7.10 0.26 5.64
CA ARG A 11 8.48 0.75 5.64
C ARG A 11 8.51 1.97 4.71
N PRO A 12 8.62 3.20 5.26
CA PRO A 12 8.54 4.42 4.48
C PRO A 12 9.42 4.38 3.22
N TYR A 13 8.86 4.88 2.11
CA TYR A 13 9.52 5.04 0.80
C TYR A 13 10.04 3.76 0.13
N SER A 14 9.91 2.59 0.74
CA SER A 14 10.53 1.34 0.27
C SER A 14 9.55 0.18 0.18
N TYR A 15 8.60 0.05 1.11
CA TYR A 15 7.67 -1.06 1.09
C TYR A 15 6.40 -0.79 1.92
N PHE A 16 5.28 -1.30 1.45
CA PHE A 16 4.15 -1.56 2.35
C PHE A 16 3.36 -2.78 1.90
N ARG A 17 2.70 -3.42 2.87
CA ARG A 17 1.79 -4.53 2.62
C ARG A 17 0.43 -4.22 3.19
N ASP A 18 -0.60 -4.42 2.38
CA ASP A 18 -1.97 -4.47 2.85
C ASP A 18 -2.53 -5.90 2.75
N ALA A 19 -3.44 -6.21 3.67
CA ALA A 19 -4.19 -7.44 3.68
C ALA A 19 -5.69 -7.14 3.68
N MET A 20 -6.44 -7.92 2.92
CA MET A 20 -7.88 -7.76 2.82
C MET A 20 -8.57 -8.22 4.10
N VAL A 21 -9.33 -7.31 4.73
CA VAL A 21 -10.17 -7.56 5.90
C VAL A 21 -11.51 -8.16 5.50
N SER A 22 -12.09 -7.69 4.38
CA SER A 22 -13.35 -8.22 3.85
C SER A 22 -13.43 -8.01 2.34
N GLY A 23 -13.86 -9.02 1.58
CA GLY A 23 -14.04 -8.89 0.15
C GLY A 23 -14.34 -10.22 -0.54
N VAL A 24 -14.20 -10.23 -1.87
CA VAL A 24 -14.56 -11.37 -2.73
C VAL A 24 -13.56 -12.53 -2.67
N PHE A 25 -12.38 -12.34 -2.09
CA PHE A 25 -11.36 -13.40 -1.99
C PHE A 25 -11.45 -14.08 -0.63
N SER A 26 -11.04 -15.36 -0.55
CA SER A 26 -10.88 -16.01 0.76
C SER A 26 -9.64 -15.51 1.50
N HIS A 27 -8.63 -15.09 0.74
CA HIS A 27 -7.40 -14.48 1.23
C HIS A 27 -6.86 -13.57 0.13
N PHE A 28 -6.34 -12.40 0.50
CA PHE A 28 -5.74 -11.46 -0.43
C PHE A 28 -4.73 -10.59 0.32
N GLU A 29 -3.49 -10.60 -0.14
CA GLU A 29 -2.37 -9.78 0.30
C GLU A 29 -1.79 -9.06 -0.91
N HIS A 30 -1.44 -7.80 -0.72
CA HIS A 30 -0.80 -6.98 -1.73
C HIS A 30 0.43 -6.32 -1.16
N GLU A 31 1.57 -6.62 -1.76
CA GLU A 31 2.84 -6.02 -1.42
C GLU A 31 3.23 -5.01 -2.48
N HIS A 32 3.68 -3.86 -2.01
CA HIS A 32 4.23 -2.80 -2.83
C HIS A 32 5.70 -2.65 -2.50
N HIS A 33 6.56 -2.77 -3.50
CA HIS A 33 8.00 -2.61 -3.38
C HIS A 33 8.44 -1.41 -4.20
N PHE A 34 9.20 -0.51 -3.58
CA PHE A 34 9.74 0.69 -4.21
C PHE A 34 11.26 0.62 -4.16
N ALA A 35 11.89 0.82 -5.32
CA ALA A 35 13.34 0.89 -5.44
C ALA A 35 13.74 2.16 -6.19
N ALA A 36 14.70 2.90 -5.66
CA ALA A 36 15.32 4.00 -6.39
C ALA A 36 16.10 3.46 -7.60
N MET A 37 15.97 4.16 -8.71
CA MET A 37 16.66 3.92 -9.98
C MET A 37 17.33 5.24 -10.41
N ASP A 38 18.29 5.17 -11.34
CA ASP A 38 18.98 6.37 -11.84
C ASP A 38 18.03 7.39 -12.46
N ASP A 39 16.90 6.94 -13.01
CA ASP A 39 15.89 7.73 -13.72
C ASP A 39 14.58 7.90 -12.96
N GLY A 40 14.50 7.47 -11.70
CA GLY A 40 13.29 7.62 -10.88
C GLY A 40 13.07 6.51 -9.87
N THR A 41 11.83 6.03 -9.74
CA THR A 41 11.46 4.96 -8.81
C THR A 41 10.79 3.82 -9.55
N ARG A 42 11.28 2.60 -9.32
CA ARG A 42 10.63 1.37 -9.77
C ARG A 42 9.64 0.91 -8.72
N LEU A 43 8.35 0.88 -9.08
CA LEU A 43 7.29 0.22 -8.31
C LEU A 43 7.09 -1.22 -8.82
N ARG A 44 7.12 -2.18 -7.91
CA ARG A 44 6.76 -3.59 -8.16
C ARG A 44 5.65 -3.99 -7.20
N ASP A 45 4.52 -4.42 -7.77
CA ASP A 45 3.37 -4.94 -7.04
C ASP A 45 3.38 -6.48 -7.05
N GLU A 46 3.21 -7.11 -5.88
CA GLU A 46 3.01 -8.55 -5.75
C GLU A 46 1.69 -8.86 -5.06
N ILE A 47 0.81 -9.62 -5.71
CA ILE A 47 -0.46 -10.06 -5.12
C ILE A 47 -0.41 -11.57 -4.84
N ARG A 48 -0.78 -11.94 -3.61
CA ARG A 48 -1.08 -13.31 -3.21
C ARG A 48 -2.57 -13.40 -2.90
N PHE A 49 -3.26 -14.37 -3.51
CA PHE A 49 -4.70 -14.51 -3.31
C PHE A 49 -5.19 -15.96 -3.36
N THR A 50 -6.31 -16.19 -2.69
CA THR A 50 -7.09 -17.43 -2.77
C THR A 50 -8.48 -17.12 -3.34
N ALA A 51 -8.83 -17.79 -4.44
CA ALA A 51 -10.09 -17.58 -5.14
C ALA A 51 -11.29 -18.04 -4.27
N PRO A 52 -12.46 -17.37 -4.38
CA PRO A 52 -13.64 -17.65 -3.54
C PRO A 52 -14.28 -19.02 -3.75
N LEU A 53 -14.12 -19.62 -4.93
CA LEU A 53 -14.79 -20.87 -5.28
C LEU A 53 -13.87 -22.06 -4.98
N GLY A 54 -14.20 -22.81 -3.91
CA GLY A 54 -13.58 -24.09 -3.58
C GLY A 54 -13.79 -25.16 -4.66
N ALA A 55 -13.01 -26.25 -4.57
CA ALA A 55 -12.99 -27.51 -5.34
C ALA A 55 -13.39 -27.57 -6.82
N ILE A 56 -14.58 -27.11 -7.20
CA ILE A 56 -15.21 -27.33 -8.50
C ILE A 56 -14.98 -26.06 -9.35
N GLY A 57 -14.19 -26.18 -10.43
CA GLY A 57 -13.89 -25.06 -11.34
C GLY A 57 -12.62 -24.24 -11.03
N ARG A 58 -11.81 -24.66 -10.04
CA ARG A 58 -10.64 -23.91 -9.53
C ARG A 58 -9.67 -23.41 -10.59
N LEU A 59 -9.41 -24.18 -11.65
CA LEU A 59 -8.38 -23.82 -12.62
C LEU A 59 -8.85 -22.73 -13.60
N ALA A 60 -10.04 -22.89 -14.19
CA ALA A 60 -10.63 -21.91 -15.09
C ALA A 60 -10.89 -20.58 -14.37
N THR A 61 -11.47 -20.64 -13.18
CA THR A 61 -11.71 -19.45 -12.35
C THR A 61 -10.40 -18.77 -11.94
N LYS A 62 -9.38 -19.52 -11.52
CA LYS A 62 -8.08 -18.94 -11.14
C LYS A 62 -7.40 -18.25 -12.33
N LEU A 63 -7.49 -18.81 -13.54
CA LEU A 63 -6.93 -18.18 -14.73
C LEU A 63 -7.66 -16.88 -15.09
N LEU A 64 -8.99 -16.89 -15.08
CA LEU A 64 -9.79 -15.69 -15.35
C LEU A 64 -9.53 -14.59 -14.31
N VAL A 65 -9.50 -14.94 -13.03
CA VAL A 65 -9.17 -14.02 -11.93
C VAL A 65 -7.76 -13.47 -12.10
N LYS A 66 -6.77 -14.33 -12.38
CA LYS A 66 -5.39 -13.89 -12.63
C LYS A 66 -5.33 -12.90 -13.79
N ARG A 67 -5.95 -13.23 -14.93
CA ARG A 67 -5.98 -12.35 -16.10
C ARG A 67 -6.65 -11.01 -15.81
N HIS A 68 -7.77 -11.03 -15.09
CA HIS A 68 -8.48 -9.81 -14.70
C HIS A 68 -7.65 -8.95 -13.76
N LEU A 69 -7.08 -9.53 -12.69
CA LEU A 69 -6.21 -8.83 -11.75
C LEU A 69 -4.97 -8.26 -12.44
N SER A 70 -4.34 -9.03 -13.34
CA SER A 70 -3.19 -8.54 -14.10
C SER A 70 -3.55 -7.34 -14.98
N ALA A 71 -4.67 -7.39 -15.71
CA ALA A 71 -5.12 -6.26 -16.53
C ALA A 71 -5.46 -5.02 -15.68
N PHE A 72 -6.15 -5.22 -14.56
CA PHE A 72 -6.48 -4.17 -13.61
C PHE A 72 -5.22 -3.52 -13.03
N LEU A 73 -4.24 -4.31 -12.58
CA LEU A 73 -2.97 -3.83 -12.06
C LEU A 73 -2.18 -3.05 -13.09
N LEU A 74 -2.12 -3.52 -14.34
CA LEU A 74 -1.43 -2.82 -15.42
C LEU A 74 -2.06 -1.45 -15.68
N GLN A 75 -3.40 -1.38 -15.75
CA GLN A 75 -4.11 -0.11 -15.93
C GLN A 75 -3.87 0.84 -14.75
N ARG A 76 -4.00 0.35 -13.52
CA ARG A 76 -3.72 1.15 -12.31
C ARG A 76 -2.28 1.68 -12.32
N ASN A 77 -1.31 0.83 -12.64
CA ASN A 77 0.10 1.20 -12.61
C ASN A 77 0.46 2.20 -13.71
N ALA A 78 -0.20 2.12 -14.87
CA ALA A 78 -0.08 3.15 -15.90
C ALA A 78 -0.56 4.52 -15.41
N VAL A 79 -1.70 4.57 -14.70
CA VAL A 79 -2.22 5.82 -14.11
C VAL A 79 -1.29 6.34 -13.01
N ILE A 80 -0.82 5.47 -12.10
CA ILE A 80 0.14 5.86 -11.05
C ILE A 80 1.40 6.46 -11.67
N LYS A 81 1.96 5.81 -12.70
CA LYS A 81 3.13 6.30 -13.42
C LYS A 81 2.86 7.68 -14.04
N GLN A 82 1.74 7.83 -14.76
CA GLN A 82 1.36 9.11 -15.37
C GLN A 82 1.24 10.24 -14.33
N VAL A 83 0.61 9.98 -13.19
CA VAL A 83 0.45 10.98 -12.12
C VAL A 83 1.79 11.30 -11.46
N ALA A 84 2.60 10.28 -11.15
CA ALA A 84 3.88 10.45 -10.47
C ALA A 84 4.93 11.18 -11.33
N GLU A 85 4.87 11.02 -12.66
CA GLU A 85 5.82 11.62 -13.61
C GLU A 85 5.33 12.92 -14.25
N SER A 86 4.15 13.42 -13.83
CA SER A 86 3.61 14.72 -14.25
C SER A 86 3.48 15.66 -13.05
N ASN A 87 2.97 16.88 -13.25
CA ASN A 87 2.66 17.78 -12.14
C ASN A 87 1.34 17.45 -11.42
N ASP A 88 0.66 16.36 -11.79
CA ASP A 88 -0.64 16.00 -11.22
C ASP A 88 -0.55 15.43 -9.80
N TRP A 89 0.63 14.97 -9.37
CA TRP A 89 0.84 14.44 -8.01
C TRP A 89 0.54 15.49 -6.92
N HIS A 90 0.73 16.78 -7.23
CA HIS A 90 0.40 17.90 -6.36
C HIS A 90 -1.04 17.82 -5.85
N ARG A 91 -1.99 17.40 -6.68
CA ARG A 91 -3.42 17.28 -6.30
C ARG A 91 -3.67 16.26 -5.17
N TYR A 92 -2.75 15.32 -4.98
CA TYR A 92 -2.87 14.25 -3.98
C TYR A 92 -2.07 14.55 -2.70
N LEU A 93 -1.07 15.43 -2.78
CA LEU A 93 -0.18 15.74 -1.66
C LEU A 93 -0.36 17.16 -1.10
N ASP A 94 -0.76 18.12 -1.94
CA ASP A 94 -0.99 19.51 -1.51
C ASP A 94 -2.25 19.56 -0.63
N GLY A 95 -2.05 19.90 0.65
CA GLY A 95 -3.12 20.01 1.65
C GLY A 95 -3.19 18.88 2.69
N GLN A 96 -2.31 17.88 2.62
CA GLN A 96 -2.22 16.84 3.66
C GLN A 96 -0.89 16.94 4.44
N SER A 97 -0.95 17.45 5.67
CA SER A 97 0.09 17.17 6.67
C SER A 97 -0.05 15.72 7.11
N VAL A 98 0.61 14.80 6.39
CA VAL A 98 0.60 13.37 6.76
C VAL A 98 1.61 13.15 7.89
N THR A 99 1.15 13.24 9.13
CA THR A 99 1.91 12.74 10.28
C THR A 99 1.84 11.22 10.28
N ILE A 100 2.87 10.55 9.76
CA ILE A 100 2.99 9.09 9.89
C ILE A 100 3.48 8.78 11.31
N SER A 101 2.54 8.53 12.22
CA SER A 101 2.85 7.96 13.55
C SER A 101 3.24 6.50 13.38
N VAL A 102 4.49 6.23 13.05
CA VAL A 102 5.05 4.88 13.09
C VAL A 102 5.17 4.49 14.56
N ALA A 103 4.37 3.51 15.00
CA ALA A 103 4.57 2.91 16.31
C ALA A 103 5.97 2.28 16.33
N PRO A 104 6.83 2.58 17.33
CA PRO A 104 8.17 2.04 17.36
C PRO A 104 8.11 0.51 17.41
N GLU A 105 8.90 -0.12 16.57
CA GLU A 105 9.08 -1.56 16.55
C GLU A 105 9.67 -1.99 17.89
N GLY A 106 8.89 -2.70 18.71
CA GLY A 106 9.28 -3.14 20.04
C GLY A 106 8.36 -2.65 21.15
N SER A 107 7.15 -3.19 21.22
CA SER A 107 6.37 -3.17 22.46
C SER A 107 7.00 -4.13 23.48
N SER A 108 8.07 -3.69 24.14
CA SER A 108 8.37 -4.08 25.52
C SER A 108 9.44 -3.17 26.08
N ALA A 109 9.01 -2.15 26.84
CA ALA A 109 9.61 -1.71 28.10
C ALA A 109 9.34 -0.21 28.33
N LYS A 110 8.52 0.04 29.34
CA LYS A 110 8.62 1.13 30.33
C LYS A 110 9.31 2.43 29.88
N ARG A 111 8.48 3.48 29.87
CA ARG A 111 8.67 4.72 30.66
C ARG A 111 9.89 5.58 30.32
N TRP A 112 9.62 6.75 29.75
CA TRP A 112 10.29 7.97 30.16
C TRP A 112 9.43 9.20 29.84
N GLU A 113 9.32 10.06 30.84
CA GLU A 113 8.91 11.46 30.71
C GLU A 113 10.03 12.24 30.01
N ALA A 114 9.68 13.13 29.09
CA ALA A 114 10.41 14.38 28.87
C ALA A 114 9.53 15.34 28.08
N THR A 115 8.68 16.05 28.84
CA THR A 115 8.16 17.35 28.44
C THR A 115 9.33 18.33 28.30
N SER A 116 9.55 18.92 27.13
CA SER A 116 9.86 20.35 26.95
C SER A 116 10.23 20.65 25.49
N LEU A 117 9.34 21.36 24.77
CA LEU A 117 9.45 22.79 24.44
C LEU A 117 10.38 23.09 23.26
N LEU A 118 9.79 23.22 22.07
CA LEU A 118 10.17 24.27 21.11
C LEU A 118 8.89 24.79 20.42
N THR A 119 8.19 25.67 21.12
CA THR A 119 7.24 26.61 20.50
C THR A 119 8.06 27.68 19.80
N ARG A 120 8.11 27.65 18.47
CA ARG A 120 8.69 28.73 17.67
C ARG A 120 7.65 29.85 17.56
N SER A 121 7.83 30.91 18.35
CA SER A 121 7.09 32.17 18.18
C SER A 121 7.62 32.90 16.95
N GLN A 122 6.69 33.35 16.10
CA GLN A 122 6.95 34.25 14.99
C GLN A 122 7.27 35.66 15.50
N SER A 123 8.23 36.32 14.87
CA SER A 123 8.28 37.75 14.53
C SER A 123 9.41 37.94 13.51
#